data_AF-A0A8T6VSG9-F1
#
_entry.id   AF-A0A8T6VSG9-F1
#
_cell.length_a   1.000
_cell.length_b   1.000
_cell.length_c   1.000
_cell.angle_alpha   90.00
_cell.angle_beta   90.00
_cell.angle_gamma   90.00
#
_symmetry.space_group_name_H-M   'P 1'
#
loop_
_entity.id
_entity.type
_entity.pdbx_description
1 polymer ?
#
loop_
_entity_poly.entity_id
_entity_poly.type
_entity_poly.pdbx_seq_one_letter_code
_entity_poly.pdbx_strand_id
1 'polypeptide(L)'
;MSWKPKLKVENFMVLAFSIFYTIAGVAHAFILVISNFEFYPVAVLAILSLVTAYGLLKMRRWTVLLATVLFFLGAAFSIPVLYSSISIHSFSASLEVLLLNLALILYLVLSLFGFVYVAAKREEFE
;
A
#
# COMPACT_ATOMS: atom_id res chain seq x y z
N MET A 1 4.66 27.77 24.14
CA MET A 1 3.75 27.22 23.12
C MET A 1 4.37 27.42 21.74
N SER A 2 4.88 26.37 21.11
CA SER A 2 5.44 26.43 19.75
C SER A 2 4.31 26.25 18.74
N TRP A 3 3.95 27.33 18.06
CA TRP A 3 3.03 27.28 16.92
C TRP A 3 3.80 26.73 15.71
N LYS A 4 3.74 25.41 15.52
CA LYS A 4 4.15 24.80 14.24
C LYS A 4 2.96 24.88 13.27
N PRO A 5 3.14 25.35 12.03
CA PRO A 5 2.08 25.38 11.04
C PRO A 5 1.74 23.93 10.63
N LYS A 6 0.79 23.30 11.33
CA LYS A 6 0.40 21.89 11.14
C LYS A 6 -0.45 21.64 9.87
N LEU A 7 -1.03 22.66 9.25
CA LEU A 7 -2.23 22.46 8.43
C LEU A 7 -2.00 22.16 6.93
N LYS A 8 -0.84 22.49 6.34
CA LYS A 8 -0.65 22.36 4.88
C LYS A 8 0.07 21.09 4.46
N VAL A 9 1.08 20.65 5.23
CA VAL A 9 1.85 19.43 4.95
C VAL A 9 1.08 18.18 5.37
N GLU A 10 0.28 18.27 6.43
CA GLU A 10 -0.50 17.14 6.95
C GLU A 10 -1.59 16.70 5.97
N ASN A 11 -2.40 17.64 5.48
CA ASN A 11 -3.40 17.37 4.45
C ASN A 11 -2.78 16.83 3.15
N PHE A 12 -1.56 17.26 2.81
CA PHE A 12 -0.86 16.75 1.64
C PHE A 12 -0.44 15.28 1.82
N MET A 13 0.12 14.91 2.97
CA MET A 13 0.52 13.52 3.24
C MET A 13 -0.67 12.58 3.31
N VAL A 14 -1.76 12.98 3.96
CA VAL A 14 -3.01 12.21 3.99
C VAL A 14 -3.53 11.97 2.58
N LEU A 15 -3.56 13.00 1.75
CA LEU A 15 -3.97 12.90 0.36
C LEU A 15 -3.04 11.98 -0.44
N ALA A 16 -1.72 12.16 -0.30
CA ALA A 16 -0.72 11.35 -1.00
C ALA A 16 -0.85 9.86 -0.64
N PHE A 17 -0.97 9.52 0.64
CA PHE A 17 -1.16 8.13 1.06
C PHE A 17 -2.53 7.58 0.68
N SER A 18 -3.59 8.40 0.69
CA SER A 18 -4.90 7.98 0.19
C SER A 18 -4.87 7.65 -1.31
N ILE A 19 -4.20 8.47 -2.11
CA ILE A 19 -3.99 8.20 -3.54
C ILE A 19 -3.18 6.91 -3.71
N PHE A 20 -2.09 6.75 -2.95
CA PHE A 20 -1.30 5.52 -2.96
C PHE A 20 -2.15 4.27 -2.67
N TYR A 21 -2.92 4.26 -1.58
CA TYR A 21 -3.77 3.12 -1.23
C TYR A 21 -4.89 2.91 -2.26
N THR A 22 -5.40 3.97 -2.89
CA THR A 22 -6.34 3.85 -4.01
C THR A 22 -5.69 3.14 -5.21
N ILE A 23 -4.51 3.61 -5.65
CA ILE A 23 -3.77 3.01 -6.76
C ILE A 23 -3.43 1.55 -6.45
N ALA A 24 -2.94 1.27 -5.24
CA ALA A 24 -2.66 -0.09 -4.81
C ALA A 24 -3.92 -0.97 -4.85
N GLY A 25 -5.06 -0.48 -4.33
CA GLY A 25 -6.32 -1.21 -4.36
C GLY A 25 -6.77 -1.54 -5.77
N VAL A 26 -6.70 -0.57 -6.69
CA VAL A 26 -7.03 -0.76 -8.11
C VAL A 26 -6.07 -1.75 -8.77
N ALA A 27 -4.76 -1.67 -8.50
CA ALA A 27 -3.77 -2.60 -9.05
C ALA A 27 -4.03 -4.04 -8.59
N HIS A 28 -4.32 -4.26 -7.30
CA HIS A 28 -4.69 -5.58 -6.78
C HIS A 28 -6.00 -6.08 -7.40
N ALA A 29 -7.02 -5.22 -7.54
CA ALA A 29 -8.26 -5.59 -8.23
C ALA A 29 -8.01 -6.00 -9.69
N PHE A 30 -7.14 -5.28 -10.39
CA PHE A 30 -6.74 -5.63 -11.75
C PHE A 30 -6.04 -6.99 -11.81
N ILE A 31 -5.09 -7.26 -10.89
CA ILE A 31 -4.43 -8.58 -10.77
C ILE A 31 -5.46 -9.69 -10.54
N LEU A 32 -6.48 -9.45 -9.72
CA LEU A 32 -7.54 -10.43 -9.47
C LEU A 32 -8.35 -10.73 -10.74
N VAL A 33 -8.67 -9.72 -11.54
CA VAL A 33 -9.43 -9.91 -12.79
C VAL A 33 -8.60 -10.68 -13.82
N ILE A 34 -7.33 -10.33 -14.03
CA ILE A 34 -6.48 -11.02 -15.01
C ILE A 34 -6.09 -12.44 -14.57
N SER A 35 -6.17 -12.75 -13.28
CA SER A 35 -5.98 -14.10 -12.73
C SER A 35 -7.27 -14.91 -12.67
N ASN A 36 -8.32 -14.51 -13.39
CA ASN A 36 -9.63 -15.18 -13.42
C ASN A 36 -10.23 -15.43 -12.02
N PHE A 37 -9.96 -14.53 -11.07
CA PHE A 37 -10.41 -14.64 -9.68
C PHE A 37 -9.87 -15.85 -8.91
N GLU A 38 -8.82 -16.51 -9.39
CA GLU A 38 -8.22 -17.66 -8.70
C GLU A 38 -7.35 -17.23 -7.51
N PHE A 39 -6.88 -15.99 -7.50
CA PHE A 39 -5.93 -15.49 -6.50
C PHE A 39 -6.61 -14.68 -5.39
N TYR A 40 -7.44 -15.36 -4.59
CA TYR A 40 -8.26 -14.78 -3.52
C TYR A 40 -7.53 -13.84 -2.51
N PRO A 41 -6.28 -14.10 -2.08
CA PRO A 41 -5.59 -13.20 -1.14
C PRO A 41 -5.45 -11.76 -1.68
N VAL A 42 -5.34 -11.60 -2.99
CA VAL A 42 -5.24 -10.27 -3.63
C VAL A 42 -6.57 -9.53 -3.62
N ALA A 43 -7.71 -10.23 -3.58
CA ALA A 43 -9.02 -9.60 -3.39
C ALA A 43 -9.12 -8.90 -2.03
N VAL A 44 -8.60 -9.54 -0.99
CA VAL A 44 -8.56 -8.97 0.37
C VAL A 44 -7.67 -7.73 0.40
N LEU A 45 -6.48 -7.79 -0.21
CA LEU A 45 -5.59 -6.63 -0.33
C LEU A 45 -6.24 -5.47 -1.09
N ALA A 46 -6.97 -5.76 -2.17
CA ALA A 46 -7.68 -4.75 -2.95
C ALA A 46 -8.71 -4.00 -2.10
N ILE A 47 -9.60 -4.75 -1.43
CA ILE A 47 -10.66 -4.17 -0.59
C ILE A 47 -10.05 -3.38 0.57
N LEU A 48 -9.12 -3.98 1.31
CA LEU A 48 -8.49 -3.32 2.46
C LEU A 48 -7.78 -2.02 2.04
N SER A 49 -7.09 -2.01 0.90
CA SER A 49 -6.43 -0.82 0.38
C SER A 49 -7.42 0.30 0.08
N LEU A 50 -8.53 0.00 -0.63
CA LEU A 50 -9.57 0.99 -0.93
C LEU A 50 -10.26 1.52 0.34
N VAL A 51 -10.56 0.63 1.29
CA VAL A 51 -11.17 1.01 2.57
C VAL A 51 -10.21 1.89 3.38
N THR A 52 -8.91 1.58 3.36
CA THR A 52 -7.87 2.38 4.04
C THR A 52 -7.70 3.75 3.38
N ALA A 53 -7.75 3.82 2.04
CA ALA A 53 -7.73 5.08 1.31
C ALA A 53 -8.87 6.01 1.74
N TYR A 54 -10.08 5.46 1.85
CA TYR A 54 -11.25 6.19 2.35
C TYR A 54 -11.09 6.57 3.83
N GLY A 55 -10.63 5.63 4.66
CA GLY A 55 -10.38 5.86 6.09
C GLY A 55 -9.40 6.99 6.34
N LEU A 56 -8.32 7.08 5.54
CA LEU A 56 -7.34 8.17 5.55
C LEU A 56 -7.99 9.52 5.24
N LEU A 57 -8.78 9.62 4.17
CA LEU A 57 -9.46 10.87 3.82
C LEU A 57 -10.44 11.35 4.90
N LYS A 58 -10.99 10.41 5.66
CA LYS A 58 -11.90 10.69 6.77
C LYS A 58 -11.20 10.71 8.14
N MET A 59 -9.88 10.56 8.18
CA MET A 59 -9.07 10.48 9.40
C MET A 59 -9.69 9.56 10.46
N ARG A 60 -10.23 8.41 10.05
CA ARG A 60 -10.92 7.49 10.97
C ARG A 60 -9.94 6.68 11.81
N ARG A 61 -10.18 6.52 13.11
CA ARG A 61 -9.28 5.76 14.02
C ARG A 61 -9.02 4.32 13.61
N TRP A 62 -9.99 3.64 12.99
CA TRP A 62 -9.81 2.28 12.47
C TRP A 62 -8.82 2.18 11.31
N THR A 63 -8.52 3.30 10.63
CA THR A 63 -7.51 3.38 9.57
C THR A 63 -6.12 3.00 10.06
N VAL A 64 -5.81 3.29 11.33
CA VAL A 64 -4.52 2.93 11.92
C VAL A 64 -4.33 1.42 11.95
N LEU A 65 -5.37 0.68 12.34
CA LEU A 65 -5.35 -0.78 12.34
C LEU A 65 -5.28 -1.31 10.90
N LEU A 66 -6.05 -0.74 9.97
CA LEU A 66 -6.02 -1.21 8.58
C LEU A 66 -4.69 -0.96 7.88
N ALA A 67 -4.08 0.22 8.05
CA ALA A 67 -2.76 0.52 7.51
C ALA A 67 -1.69 -0.42 8.09
N THR A 68 -1.80 -0.76 9.37
CA THR A 68 -0.92 -1.74 10.02
C THR A 68 -1.08 -3.13 9.41
N VAL A 69 -2.32 -3.63 9.32
CA VAL A 69 -2.61 -4.96 8.74
C VAL A 69 -2.20 -5.01 7.27
N LEU A 70 -2.48 -3.96 6.49
CA LEU A 70 -2.09 -3.84 5.08
C LEU A 70 -0.58 -3.87 4.89
N PHE A 71 0.19 -3.24 5.76
CA PHE A 71 1.65 -3.30 5.66
C PHE A 71 2.16 -4.74 5.80
N PHE A 72 1.68 -5.48 6.80
CA PHE A 72 2.10 -6.86 7.00
C PHE A 72 1.59 -7.80 5.90
N LEU A 73 0.32 -7.69 5.50
CA LEU A 73 -0.23 -8.51 4.41
C LEU A 73 0.41 -8.16 3.07
N GLY A 74 0.60 -6.88 2.79
CA GLY A 74 1.28 -6.38 1.60
C GLY A 74 2.72 -6.88 1.55
N ALA A 75 3.44 -6.84 2.67
CA ALA A 75 4.79 -7.40 2.77
C ALA A 75 4.82 -8.92 2.55
N ALA A 76 3.89 -9.65 3.20
CA ALA A 76 3.76 -11.09 3.04
C ALA A 76 3.38 -11.51 1.61
N PHE A 77 2.68 -10.66 0.86
CA PHE A 77 2.41 -10.87 -0.55
C PHE A 77 3.61 -10.49 -1.44
N SER A 78 4.14 -9.27 -1.30
CA SER A 78 5.13 -8.74 -2.22
C SER A 78 6.52 -9.37 -2.08
N ILE A 79 6.95 -9.74 -0.87
CA ILE A 79 8.29 -10.30 -0.66
C ILE A 79 8.43 -11.68 -1.36
N PRO A 80 7.53 -12.66 -1.17
CA PRO A 80 7.64 -13.94 -1.87
C PRO A 80 7.50 -13.81 -3.39
N VAL A 81 6.64 -12.92 -3.87
CA VAL A 81 6.49 -12.66 -5.32
C VAL A 81 7.78 -12.06 -5.89
N LEU A 82 8.37 -11.07 -5.20
CA LEU A 82 9.63 -10.45 -5.60
C LEU A 82 10.78 -11.46 -5.57
N TYR A 83 10.89 -12.26 -4.52
CA TYR A 83 11.88 -13.34 -4.40
C TYR A 83 11.75 -14.33 -5.55
N SER A 84 10.54 -14.84 -5.79
CA SER A 84 10.27 -15.82 -6.85
C SER A 84 10.59 -15.24 -8.24
N SER A 85 10.17 -14.00 -8.50
CA SER A 85 10.46 -13.29 -9.75
C SER A 85 11.96 -13.17 -10.01
N ILE A 86 12.73 -12.74 -9.00
CA ILE A 86 14.19 -12.60 -9.11
C ILE A 86 14.86 -13.98 -9.29
N SER A 87 14.45 -15.00 -8.55
CA SER A 87 15.03 -16.34 -8.62
C SER A 87 14.76 -17.05 -9.94
N ILE A 88 13.58 -16.83 -10.55
CA ILE A 88 13.21 -17.46 -11.82
C ILE A 88 13.89 -16.75 -13.01
N HIS A 89 14.02 -15.42 -12.95
CA HIS A 89 14.45 -14.60 -14.10
C HIS A 89 15.85 -13.99 -13.96
N SER A 90 16.72 -14.53 -13.10
CA SER A 90 17.97 -13.89 -12.63
C SER A 90 18.94 -13.42 -13.72
N PHE A 91 18.98 -14.07 -14.89
CA PHE A 91 19.97 -13.79 -15.95
C PHE A 91 19.37 -13.30 -17.28
N SER A 92 18.04 -13.20 -17.39
CA SER A 92 17.35 -12.79 -18.63
C SER A 92 15.99 -12.14 -18.32
N ALA A 93 15.97 -11.18 -17.40
CA ALA A 93 14.75 -10.48 -17.05
C ALA A 93 14.26 -9.63 -18.23
N SER A 94 13.02 -9.88 -18.66
CA SER A 94 12.33 -9.00 -19.61
C SER A 94 12.01 -7.66 -18.95
N LEU A 95 11.72 -6.64 -19.76
CA LEU A 95 11.31 -5.32 -19.27
C LEU A 95 10.07 -5.39 -18.36
N GLU A 96 9.14 -6.28 -18.65
CA GLU A 96 7.94 -6.53 -17.84
C GLU A 96 8.28 -7.03 -16.44
N VAL A 97 9.20 -7.99 -16.33
CA VAL A 97 9.67 -8.54 -15.04
C VAL A 97 10.38 -7.47 -14.22
N LEU A 98 11.18 -6.62 -14.87
CA LEU A 98 11.86 -5.51 -14.19
C LEU A 98 10.86 -4.47 -13.67
N LEU A 99 9.85 -4.12 -14.47
CA LEU A 99 8.78 -3.21 -14.05
C LEU A 99 7.95 -3.78 -12.91
N LEU A 100 7.63 -5.08 -12.94
CA LEU A 100 6.95 -5.77 -11.83
C LEU A 100 7.78 -5.69 -10.54
N ASN A 101 9.07 -6.01 -10.61
CA ASN A 101 9.97 -5.95 -9.46
C ASN A 101 10.06 -4.54 -8.89
N LEU A 102 10.21 -3.53 -9.76
CA LEU A 102 10.21 -2.13 -9.36
C LEU A 102 8.88 -1.73 -8.71
N ALA A 103 7.75 -2.14 -9.27
CA ALA A 103 6.43 -1.87 -8.71
C ALA A 103 6.25 -2.50 -7.32
N LEU A 104 6.70 -3.74 -7.11
CA LEU A 104 6.66 -4.41 -5.82
C LEU A 104 7.56 -3.73 -4.79
N ILE A 105 8.76 -3.31 -5.17
CA ILE A 105 9.68 -2.55 -4.30
C ILE A 105 9.06 -1.21 -3.92
N LEU A 106 8.53 -0.46 -4.90
CA LEU A 106 7.85 0.81 -4.65
C LEU A 106 6.64 0.63 -3.73
N TYR A 107 5.84 -0.42 -3.96
CA TYR A 107 4.70 -0.74 -3.11
C TYR A 107 5.13 -1.04 -1.67
N LEU A 108 6.19 -1.83 -1.45
CA LEU A 108 6.73 -2.10 -0.11
C LEU A 108 7.22 -0.84 0.60
N VAL A 109 8.00 -0.01 -0.10
CA VAL A 109 8.57 1.23 0.45
C VAL A 109 7.47 2.22 0.80
N LEU A 110 6.51 2.44 -0.11
CA LEU A 110 5.38 3.34 0.14
C LEU A 110 4.44 2.80 1.23
N SER A 111 4.23 1.49 1.30
CA SER A 111 3.46 0.86 2.38
C SER A 111 4.15 1.05 3.72
N LEU A 112 5.48 0.91 3.79
CA LEU A 112 6.24 1.17 5.01
C LEU A 112 6.11 2.62 5.45
N PHE A 113 6.30 3.57 4.54
CA PHE A 113 6.14 4.99 4.84
C PHE A 113 4.71 5.33 5.26
N GLY A 114 3.71 4.78 4.57
CA GLY A 114 2.30 4.96 4.91
C GLY A 114 1.97 4.40 6.30
N PHE A 115 2.45 3.20 6.62
CA PHE A 115 2.31 2.59 7.94
C PHE A 115 2.95 3.44 9.03
N VAL A 116 4.22 3.83 8.86
CA VAL A 116 4.93 4.67 9.84
C VAL A 116 4.23 6.01 10.02
N TYR A 117 3.79 6.65 8.94
CA TYR A 117 3.07 7.91 8.99
C TYR A 117 1.77 7.80 9.79
N VAL A 118 0.92 6.83 9.44
CA VAL A 118 -0.37 6.61 10.11
C VAL A 118 -0.18 6.22 11.57
N ALA A 119 0.79 5.35 11.89
CA ALA A 119 1.10 4.95 13.26
C ALA A 119 1.65 6.10 14.11
N ALA A 120 2.50 6.96 13.53
CA ALA A 120 3.05 8.14 14.19
C ALA A 120 1.98 9.20 14.46
N LYS A 121 1.00 9.35 13.56
CA LYS A 121 -0.10 10.31 13.70
C LYS A 121 -1.39 9.72 14.27
N ARG A 122 -1.37 8.52 14.83
CA ARG A 122 -2.57 7.80 15.32
C ARG A 122 -3.48 8.59 16.27
N GLU A 123 -2.92 9.55 17.01
CA GLU A 123 -3.66 10.40 17.97
C GLU A 123 -4.50 11.48 17.29
N GLU A 124 -4.24 11.77 16.01
CA GLU A 124 -4.98 12.73 15.19
C GLU A 124 -6.17 12.08 14.45
N PHE A 125 -6.32 10.76 14.56
CA PHE A 125 -7.44 10.02 13.95
C PHE A 125 -8.61 9.86 14.94
N GLU A 126 -9.82 10.18 14.49
CA GLU A 126 -11.07 10.16 15.27
C GLU A 126 -11.94 8.92 15.02
#